data_AF-A0A970JS03-F1
#
_entry.id   AF-A0A970JS03-F1
#
_cell.length_a   1.000
_cell.length_b   1.000
_cell.length_c   1.000
_cell.angle_alpha   90.00
_cell.angle_beta   90.00
_cell.angle_gamma   90.00
#
_symmetry.space_group_name_H-M   'P 1'
#
loop_
_entity.id
_entity.type
_entity.pdbx_description
1 polymer ?
#
loop_
_entity_poly.entity_id
_entity_poly.type
_entity_poly.pdbx_seq_one_letter_code
_entity_poly.pdbx_strand_id
1 'polypeptide(L)'
;MTNLKKIYALRYQKTLLFLSGLILFVYGYSSVDTMKDWQWRDHYYHSEEFINEFEESLDTRIRDYDEKGQPIYYNNIKEFQDTQLTLFQHYPESSLYYTGAAIPSRSVYYPGKTYTSNSSYFVFLFPIVFLAGFALFFVDQKTNFNRLLFTLPVSRKRLFLDKLRYIALPFAGVLALGSFLQILFYMWGFPSEYVNASFFQMLYSGFSHWLLLILAFALGLFLGVLLNHLILAPTLIILGFFAFLLVSDFYRDFAWIINHYFPKVKFYDLDGIFVIWPGKTASPWWIILMLGCAIALFLFLSYVIFKHLSLENTGQLLSVPDFKLPVFITLFLLTSIWFNLGLWDIGYRLSANLRLPYEEVALTILLCLSMSFGLIYYPEIYKKWQNIQKK
;
A
#
# COMPACT_ATOMS: atom_id res chain seq x y z
N MET A 1 30.70 -9.90 -21.94
CA MET A 1 29.45 -9.37 -21.33
C MET A 1 28.41 -10.47 -20.99
N THR A 2 28.66 -11.73 -21.39
CA THR A 2 27.69 -12.83 -21.45
C THR A 2 27.54 -13.66 -20.16
N ASN A 3 28.26 -13.35 -19.08
CA ASN A 3 28.32 -14.21 -17.88
C ASN A 3 27.36 -13.78 -16.74
N LEU A 4 27.22 -12.47 -16.45
CA LEU A 4 26.39 -11.98 -15.34
C LEU A 4 24.89 -12.26 -15.53
N LYS A 5 24.38 -12.09 -16.76
CA LYS A 5 22.99 -12.41 -17.12
C LYS A 5 22.67 -13.88 -16.84
N LYS A 6 23.59 -14.80 -17.18
CA LYS A 6 23.42 -16.24 -16.93
C LYS A 6 23.39 -16.54 -15.42
N ILE A 7 24.28 -15.92 -14.65
CA ILE A 7 24.32 -16.04 -13.18
C ILE A 7 22.98 -15.61 -12.57
N TYR A 8 22.45 -14.46 -12.96
CA TYR A 8 21.14 -14.00 -12.47
C TYR A 8 19.98 -14.86 -12.97
N ALA A 9 19.98 -15.31 -14.23
CA ALA A 9 18.95 -16.21 -14.72
C ALA A 9 18.92 -17.51 -13.91
N LEU A 10 20.06 -18.16 -13.69
CA LEU A 10 20.14 -19.38 -12.89
C LEU A 10 19.64 -19.18 -11.45
N ARG A 11 19.89 -18.00 -10.87
CA ARG A 11 19.51 -17.69 -9.49
C ARG A 11 18.03 -17.33 -9.32
N TYR A 12 17.47 -16.50 -10.21
CA TYR A 12 16.14 -15.89 -9.98
C TYR A 12 15.07 -16.28 -10.98
N GLN A 13 15.39 -16.92 -12.12
CA GLN A 13 14.40 -17.15 -13.18
C GLN A 13 13.18 -17.93 -12.68
N LYS A 14 13.38 -19.01 -11.91
CA LYS A 14 12.26 -19.82 -11.38
C LYS A 14 11.40 -19.00 -10.42
N THR A 15 12.02 -18.27 -9.49
CA THR A 15 11.32 -17.40 -8.54
C THR A 15 10.56 -16.29 -9.25
N LEU A 16 11.17 -15.67 -10.27
CA LEU A 16 10.55 -14.62 -11.07
C LEU A 16 9.36 -15.16 -11.86
N LEU A 17 9.46 -16.34 -12.46
CA LEU A 17 8.34 -16.99 -13.16
C LEU A 17 7.20 -17.32 -12.19
N PHE A 18 7.51 -17.88 -11.02
CA PHE A 18 6.51 -18.18 -9.99
C PHE A 18 5.80 -16.92 -9.51
N LEU A 19 6.55 -15.89 -9.12
CA LEU A 19 5.97 -14.61 -8.68
C LEU A 19 5.17 -13.94 -9.79
N SER A 20 5.65 -13.99 -11.03
CA SER A 20 4.91 -13.48 -12.18
C SER A 20 3.57 -14.19 -12.36
N GLY A 21 3.58 -15.52 -12.30
CA GLY A 21 2.36 -16.33 -12.37
C GLY A 21 1.39 -16.02 -11.23
N LEU A 22 1.89 -15.89 -10.00
CA LEU A 22 1.08 -15.54 -8.83
C LEU A 22 0.44 -14.16 -8.97
N ILE A 23 1.19 -13.15 -9.42
CA ILE A 23 0.68 -11.79 -9.64
C ILE A 23 -0.42 -11.79 -10.70
N LEU A 24 -0.16 -12.42 -11.85
CA LEU A 24 -1.15 -12.50 -12.93
C LEU A 24 -2.39 -13.29 -12.51
N PHE A 25 -2.21 -14.35 -11.71
CA PHE A 25 -3.31 -15.09 -11.11
C PHE A 25 -4.15 -14.22 -10.18
N VAL A 26 -3.54 -13.41 -9.31
CA VAL A 26 -4.26 -12.52 -8.39
C VAL A 26 -5.11 -11.49 -9.17
N TYR A 27 -4.52 -10.81 -10.16
CA TYR A 27 -5.26 -9.87 -11.01
C TYR A 27 -6.39 -10.56 -11.79
N GLY A 28 -6.10 -11.72 -12.42
CA GLY A 28 -7.08 -12.46 -13.20
C GLY A 28 -8.22 -13.03 -12.35
N TYR A 29 -7.88 -13.69 -11.24
CA TYR A 29 -8.84 -14.30 -10.32
C TYR A 29 -9.86 -13.27 -9.85
N SER A 30 -9.39 -12.11 -9.38
CA SER A 30 -10.33 -11.10 -8.93
C SER A 30 -11.09 -10.41 -10.04
N SER A 31 -10.49 -10.20 -11.21
CA SER A 31 -11.25 -9.62 -12.31
C SER A 31 -12.46 -10.51 -12.64
N VAL A 32 -12.25 -11.84 -12.62
CA VAL A 32 -13.31 -12.84 -12.78
C VAL A 32 -14.26 -12.87 -11.59
N ASP A 33 -13.77 -12.79 -10.36
CA ASP A 33 -14.58 -12.76 -9.13
C ASP A 33 -15.53 -11.55 -9.11
N THR A 34 -15.00 -10.35 -9.35
CA THR A 34 -15.79 -9.10 -9.45
C THR A 34 -16.83 -9.19 -10.56
N MET A 35 -16.48 -9.80 -11.70
CA MET A 35 -17.42 -10.00 -12.81
C MET A 35 -18.54 -10.98 -12.43
N LYS A 36 -18.22 -12.09 -11.75
CA LYS A 36 -19.22 -13.06 -11.28
C LYS A 36 -20.14 -12.46 -10.22
N ASP A 37 -19.59 -11.72 -9.26
CA ASP A 37 -20.36 -10.99 -8.25
C ASP A 37 -21.35 -10.02 -8.92
N TRP A 38 -20.88 -9.27 -9.92
CA TRP A 38 -21.74 -8.37 -10.67
C TRP A 38 -22.85 -9.10 -11.44
N GLN A 39 -22.52 -10.20 -12.13
CA GLN A 39 -23.52 -11.01 -12.85
C GLN A 39 -24.56 -11.63 -11.90
N TRP A 40 -24.12 -12.05 -10.72
CA TRP A 40 -25.01 -12.56 -9.69
C TRP A 40 -25.95 -11.46 -9.18
N ARG A 41 -25.44 -10.25 -8.92
CA ARG A 41 -26.25 -9.08 -8.55
C ARG A 41 -27.23 -8.68 -9.65
N ASP A 42 -26.79 -8.68 -10.90
CA ASP A 42 -27.66 -8.43 -12.06
C ASP A 42 -28.82 -9.41 -12.13
N HIS A 43 -28.53 -10.72 -12.01
CA HIS A 43 -29.58 -11.75 -11.98
C HIS A 43 -30.51 -11.59 -10.77
N TYR A 44 -29.97 -11.30 -9.58
CA TYR A 44 -30.76 -11.14 -8.36
C TYR A 44 -31.69 -9.93 -8.46
N TYR A 45 -31.18 -8.75 -8.84
CA TYR A 45 -31.99 -7.53 -8.93
C TYR A 45 -33.04 -7.55 -10.05
N HIS A 46 -32.92 -8.47 -11.01
CA HIS A 46 -33.93 -8.72 -12.05
C HIS A 46 -34.84 -9.92 -11.75
N SER A 47 -34.69 -10.58 -10.60
CA SER A 47 -35.54 -11.71 -10.20
C SER A 47 -36.91 -11.24 -9.69
N GLU A 48 -37.94 -12.07 -9.88
CA GLU A 48 -39.29 -11.80 -9.35
C GLU A 48 -39.30 -11.64 -7.83
N GLU A 49 -38.46 -12.41 -7.13
CA GLU A 49 -38.28 -12.33 -5.67
C GLU A 49 -37.87 -10.91 -5.24
N PHE A 50 -36.82 -10.38 -5.86
CA PHE A 50 -36.34 -9.03 -5.54
C PHE A 50 -37.32 -7.94 -5.99
N ILE A 51 -37.97 -8.11 -7.15
CA ILE A 51 -38.97 -7.14 -7.63
C ILE A 51 -40.11 -7.01 -6.63
N ASN A 52 -40.63 -8.13 -6.13
CA ASN A 52 -41.68 -8.14 -5.11
C ASN A 52 -41.18 -7.52 -3.79
N GLU A 53 -39.97 -7.87 -3.34
CA GLU A 53 -39.35 -7.28 -2.14
C GLU A 53 -39.19 -5.76 -2.25
N PHE A 54 -38.79 -5.26 -3.42
CA PHE A 54 -38.61 -3.84 -3.69
C PHE A 54 -39.96 -3.08 -3.72
N GLU A 55 -41.03 -3.72 -4.19
CA GLU A 55 -42.36 -3.12 -4.21
C GLU A 55 -43.04 -3.13 -2.82
N GLU A 56 -42.82 -4.19 -2.03
CA GLU A 56 -43.45 -4.38 -0.72
C GLU A 56 -42.74 -3.64 0.42
N SER A 57 -41.42 -3.49 0.36
CA SER A 57 -40.63 -2.86 1.44
C SER A 57 -40.27 -1.40 1.12
N LEU A 58 -40.68 -0.47 1.98
CA LEU A 58 -40.24 0.93 1.88
C LEU A 58 -38.74 1.08 2.18
N ASP A 59 -38.18 0.22 3.03
CA ASP A 59 -36.79 0.32 3.47
C ASP A 59 -35.80 -0.02 2.35
N THR A 60 -36.12 -1.01 1.50
CA THR A 60 -35.28 -1.39 0.33
C THR A 60 -35.25 -0.30 -0.74
N ARG A 61 -36.20 0.64 -0.69
CA ARG A 61 -36.31 1.77 -1.62
C ARG A 61 -35.56 3.00 -1.16
N ILE A 62 -35.04 3.04 0.07
CA ILE A 62 -34.31 4.19 0.59
C ILE A 62 -32.97 4.30 -0.15
N ARG A 63 -32.79 5.42 -0.85
CA ARG A 63 -31.56 5.78 -1.57
C ARG A 63 -30.63 6.60 -0.68
N ASP A 64 -31.18 7.54 0.07
CA ASP A 64 -30.42 8.44 0.95
C ASP A 64 -31.33 9.08 2.01
N TYR A 65 -30.81 10.02 2.79
CA TYR A 65 -31.55 10.92 3.68
C TYR A 65 -31.27 12.38 3.31
N ASP A 66 -32.25 13.26 3.48
CA ASP A 66 -32.05 14.70 3.29
C ASP A 66 -31.35 15.36 4.50
N GLU A 67 -31.06 16.66 4.41
CA GLU A 67 -30.42 17.43 5.50
C GLU A 67 -31.23 17.43 6.82
N LYS A 68 -32.50 17.02 6.78
CA LYS A 68 -33.40 16.92 7.94
C LYS A 68 -33.57 15.47 8.41
N GLY A 69 -32.81 14.53 7.85
CA GLY A 69 -32.87 13.10 8.18
C GLY A 69 -34.11 12.40 7.63
N GLN A 70 -34.76 12.93 6.60
CA GLN A 70 -35.90 12.28 5.94
C GLN A 70 -35.44 11.37 4.80
N PRO A 71 -35.99 10.16 4.66
CA PRO A 71 -35.58 9.23 3.62
C PRO A 71 -35.93 9.76 2.22
N ILE A 72 -34.96 9.69 1.32
CA ILE A 72 -35.05 9.93 -0.11
C ILE A 72 -35.10 8.58 -0.79
N TYR A 73 -36.18 8.30 -1.53
CA TYR A 73 -36.39 7.00 -2.16
C TYR A 73 -35.94 6.98 -3.63
N TYR A 74 -35.62 5.79 -4.13
CA TYR A 74 -35.54 5.53 -5.57
C TYR A 74 -36.91 5.74 -6.22
N ASN A 75 -36.94 6.39 -7.39
CA ASN A 75 -38.20 6.66 -8.09
C ASN A 75 -38.83 5.39 -8.66
N ASN A 76 -38.00 4.44 -9.08
CA ASN A 76 -38.42 3.16 -9.63
C ASN A 76 -37.30 2.11 -9.48
N ILE A 77 -37.65 0.84 -9.71
CA ILE A 77 -36.70 -0.27 -9.62
C ILE A 77 -35.54 -0.15 -10.61
N LYS A 78 -35.79 0.45 -11.79
CA LYS A 78 -34.75 0.67 -12.79
C LYS A 78 -33.67 1.62 -12.30
N GLU A 79 -34.03 2.70 -11.61
CA GLU A 79 -33.07 3.61 -10.98
C GLU A 79 -32.24 2.89 -9.91
N PHE A 80 -32.86 1.99 -9.14
CA PHE A 80 -32.15 1.15 -8.17
C PHE A 80 -31.16 0.22 -8.89
N GLN A 81 -31.61 -0.54 -9.89
CA GLN A 81 -30.79 -1.46 -10.67
C GLN A 81 -29.60 -0.72 -11.31
N ASP A 82 -29.86 0.40 -12.00
CA ASP A 82 -28.82 1.23 -12.62
C ASP A 82 -27.78 1.70 -11.61
N THR A 83 -28.21 2.08 -10.40
CA THR A 83 -27.31 2.56 -9.35
C THR A 83 -26.47 1.43 -8.78
N GLN A 84 -27.10 0.30 -8.42
CA GLN A 84 -26.43 -0.83 -7.77
C GLN A 84 -25.53 -1.63 -8.73
N LEU A 85 -25.87 -1.66 -10.02
CA LEU A 85 -25.08 -2.33 -11.05
C LEU A 85 -23.97 -1.44 -11.61
N THR A 86 -23.99 -0.13 -11.36
CA THR A 86 -22.86 0.75 -11.70
C THR A 86 -21.59 0.32 -10.95
N LEU A 87 -20.51 0.05 -11.70
CA LEU A 87 -19.30 -0.59 -11.18
C LEU A 87 -18.51 0.28 -10.21
N PHE A 88 -18.36 1.58 -10.51
CA PHE A 88 -17.58 2.51 -9.70
C PHE A 88 -18.47 3.58 -9.06
N GLN A 89 -18.74 3.44 -7.76
CA GLN A 89 -19.59 4.36 -7.01
C GLN A 89 -18.75 5.35 -6.19
N HIS A 90 -19.16 6.62 -6.19
CA HIS A 90 -18.57 7.66 -5.33
C HIS A 90 -19.60 8.09 -4.28
N TYR A 91 -19.18 8.05 -3.02
CA TYR A 91 -19.96 8.53 -1.89
C TYR A 91 -19.37 9.86 -1.43
N PRO A 92 -20.10 10.99 -1.57
CA PRO A 92 -19.61 12.29 -1.16
C PRO A 92 -19.48 12.38 0.38
N GLU A 93 -18.34 12.87 0.86
CA GLU A 93 -18.04 13.02 2.30
C GLU A 93 -18.76 14.19 3.00
N SER A 94 -19.77 14.81 2.38
CA SER A 94 -20.37 16.04 2.89
C SER A 94 -21.74 15.82 3.53
N SER A 95 -21.77 15.17 4.69
CA SER A 95 -22.40 15.77 5.87
C SER A 95 -21.96 15.01 7.14
N LEU A 96 -22.02 15.69 8.29
CA LEU A 96 -21.85 15.08 9.61
C LEU A 96 -22.93 14.02 9.94
N TYR A 97 -23.83 13.78 8.99
CA TYR A 97 -24.82 12.73 8.96
C TYR A 97 -24.48 11.86 7.74
N TYR A 98 -24.66 10.54 7.82
CA TYR A 98 -24.49 9.69 6.65
C TYR A 98 -25.55 10.07 5.60
N THR A 99 -25.23 10.98 4.68
CA THR A 99 -25.99 11.21 3.43
C THR A 99 -25.31 10.37 2.35
N GLY A 100 -25.62 9.07 2.38
CA GLY A 100 -25.05 8.00 1.57
C GLY A 100 -25.59 7.93 0.14
N ALA A 101 -25.97 9.03 -0.50
CA ALA A 101 -26.22 8.99 -1.94
C ALA A 101 -24.92 8.71 -2.68
N ALA A 102 -24.77 7.49 -3.19
CA ALA A 102 -23.91 7.23 -4.32
C ALA A 102 -24.32 8.20 -5.44
N ILE A 103 -23.51 9.22 -5.70
CA ILE A 103 -23.74 10.05 -6.88
C ILE A 103 -23.36 9.14 -8.06
N PRO A 104 -24.28 8.78 -8.97
CA PRO A 104 -23.91 8.08 -10.19
C PRO A 104 -22.92 8.99 -10.92
N SER A 105 -21.64 8.63 -10.85
CA SER A 105 -20.51 9.48 -11.24
C SER A 105 -20.33 9.58 -12.75
N ARG A 106 -21.46 9.62 -13.48
CA ARG A 106 -21.51 9.82 -14.94
C ARG A 106 -21.11 11.24 -15.34
N SER A 107 -21.16 12.26 -14.46
CA SER A 107 -20.94 13.65 -14.89
C SER A 107 -19.69 14.36 -14.36
N VAL A 108 -19.06 13.94 -13.24
CA VAL A 108 -17.86 14.65 -12.76
C VAL A 108 -16.80 13.72 -12.17
N TYR A 109 -15.63 13.68 -12.83
CA TYR A 109 -14.45 12.94 -12.40
C TYR A 109 -13.44 13.87 -11.73
N TYR A 110 -13.08 13.55 -10.50
CA TYR A 110 -12.05 14.24 -9.73
C TYR A 110 -10.95 13.27 -9.30
N PRO A 111 -9.70 13.45 -9.77
CA PRO A 111 -8.55 12.74 -9.21
C PRO A 111 -8.41 13.00 -7.71
N GLY A 112 -8.06 11.96 -6.96
CA GLY A 112 -7.94 12.02 -5.50
C GLY A 112 -9.26 11.84 -4.72
N LYS A 113 -10.35 11.48 -5.39
CA LYS A 113 -11.58 10.96 -4.78
C LYS A 113 -11.70 9.45 -4.97
N THR A 114 -12.24 8.77 -3.96
CA THR A 114 -12.45 7.32 -3.98
C THR A 114 -13.69 6.99 -4.80
N TYR A 115 -13.50 6.12 -5.79
CA TYR A 115 -14.55 5.43 -6.50
C TYR A 115 -14.46 3.96 -6.14
N THR A 116 -15.36 3.52 -5.27
CA THR A 116 -15.37 2.16 -4.73
C THR A 116 -15.98 1.17 -5.72
N SER A 117 -15.41 -0.03 -5.73
CA SER A 117 -15.99 -1.25 -6.31
C SER A 117 -15.83 -2.35 -5.25
N ASN A 118 -16.78 -3.29 -5.13
CA ASN A 118 -16.93 -4.27 -4.03
C ASN A 118 -15.78 -5.28 -3.79
N SER A 119 -14.55 -5.03 -4.20
CA SER A 119 -13.45 -6.00 -4.09
C SER A 119 -12.70 -5.92 -2.76
N SER A 120 -12.90 -6.88 -1.86
CA SER A 120 -12.33 -6.94 -0.49
C SER A 120 -11.01 -7.73 -0.35
N TYR A 121 -10.51 -8.39 -1.41
CA TYR A 121 -9.46 -9.43 -1.28
C TYR A 121 -8.00 -8.94 -1.41
N PHE A 122 -7.71 -7.63 -1.33
CA PHE A 122 -6.49 -7.07 -1.96
C PHE A 122 -5.36 -6.54 -1.11
N VAL A 123 -5.53 -6.57 0.19
CA VAL A 123 -4.45 -6.24 1.13
C VAL A 123 -3.21 -7.14 0.91
N PHE A 124 -3.32 -8.27 0.19
CA PHE A 124 -2.24 -9.25 0.02
C PHE A 124 -1.21 -8.94 -1.08
N LEU A 125 -1.51 -8.18 -2.13
CA LEU A 125 -0.54 -7.93 -3.22
C LEU A 125 0.61 -7.01 -2.75
N PHE A 126 0.29 -6.03 -1.92
CA PHE A 126 1.27 -5.09 -1.38
C PHE A 126 2.37 -5.77 -0.54
N PRO A 127 2.06 -6.64 0.45
CA PRO A 127 3.04 -7.47 1.14
C PRO A 127 3.87 -8.37 0.22
N ILE A 128 3.25 -9.01 -0.77
CA ILE A 128 3.98 -9.90 -1.72
C ILE A 128 5.04 -9.09 -2.49
N VAL A 129 4.66 -7.94 -3.02
CA VAL A 129 5.54 -7.06 -3.79
C VAL A 129 6.66 -6.49 -2.91
N PHE A 130 6.33 -6.05 -1.70
CA PHE A 130 7.31 -5.60 -0.71
C PHE A 130 8.31 -6.70 -0.36
N LEU A 131 7.83 -7.92 -0.06
CA LEU A 131 8.68 -9.05 0.32
C LEU A 131 9.56 -9.52 -0.85
N ALA A 132 9.07 -9.44 -2.09
CA ALA A 132 9.89 -9.70 -3.27
C ALA A 132 11.05 -8.69 -3.39
N GLY A 133 10.79 -7.41 -3.13
CA GLY A 133 11.82 -6.37 -3.06
C GLY A 133 12.83 -6.65 -1.96
N PHE A 134 12.36 -6.94 -0.74
CA PHE A 134 13.19 -7.26 0.42
C PHE A 134 14.10 -8.47 0.17
N ALA A 135 13.53 -9.56 -0.32
CA ALA A 135 14.24 -10.79 -0.57
C ALA A 135 15.37 -10.62 -1.61
N LEU A 136 15.22 -9.68 -2.55
CA LEU A 136 16.15 -9.48 -3.67
C LEU A 136 17.60 -9.25 -3.22
N PHE A 137 17.83 -8.57 -2.10
CA PHE A 137 19.20 -8.36 -1.57
C PHE A 137 19.42 -9.09 -0.25
N PHE A 138 18.39 -9.20 0.58
CA PHE A 138 18.51 -9.85 1.88
C PHE A 138 18.88 -11.32 1.76
N VAL A 139 18.18 -12.07 0.90
CA VAL A 139 18.42 -13.52 0.72
C VAL A 139 19.84 -13.75 0.19
N ASP A 140 20.32 -12.92 -0.74
CA ASP A 140 21.67 -13.10 -1.29
C ASP A 140 22.79 -12.77 -0.31
N GLN A 141 22.52 -11.86 0.63
CA GLN A 141 23.41 -11.65 1.75
C GLN A 141 23.42 -12.87 2.67
N LYS A 142 22.26 -13.48 2.96
CA LYS A 142 22.16 -14.65 3.84
C LYS A 142 22.73 -15.93 3.22
N THR A 143 22.56 -16.15 1.92
CA THR A 143 23.07 -17.34 1.24
C THR A 143 24.50 -17.16 0.70
N ASN A 144 25.23 -16.13 1.15
CA ASN A 144 26.59 -15.79 0.67
C ASN A 144 26.71 -15.55 -0.84
N PHE A 145 25.61 -15.34 -1.57
CA PHE A 145 25.66 -15.08 -3.01
C PHE A 145 26.34 -13.74 -3.32
N ASN A 146 26.19 -12.74 -2.44
CA ASN A 146 26.94 -11.49 -2.56
C ASN A 146 28.47 -11.70 -2.49
N ARG A 147 28.96 -12.73 -1.77
CA ARG A 147 30.40 -13.06 -1.76
C ARG A 147 30.87 -13.46 -3.15
N LEU A 148 30.12 -14.36 -3.80
CA LEU A 148 30.38 -14.76 -5.19
C LEU A 148 30.31 -13.57 -6.15
N LEU A 149 29.31 -12.69 -6.01
CA LEU A 149 29.18 -11.52 -6.88
C LEU A 149 30.35 -10.56 -6.72
N PHE A 150 30.84 -10.37 -5.49
CA PHE A 150 31.96 -9.46 -5.20
C PHE A 150 33.33 -10.01 -5.61
N THR A 151 33.46 -11.33 -5.85
CA THR A 151 34.69 -11.90 -6.43
C THR A 151 34.77 -11.72 -7.95
N LEU A 152 33.67 -11.36 -8.62
CA LEU A 152 33.67 -11.10 -10.06
C LEU A 152 34.44 -9.81 -10.37
N PRO A 153 35.12 -9.71 -11.53
CA PRO A 153 35.83 -8.50 -11.96
C PRO A 153 34.83 -7.44 -12.50
N VAL A 154 33.82 -7.10 -11.71
CA VAL A 154 32.70 -6.22 -12.07
C VAL A 154 32.46 -5.24 -10.93
N SER A 155 32.26 -3.97 -11.26
CA SER A 155 32.00 -2.94 -10.25
C SER A 155 30.68 -3.16 -9.52
N ARG A 156 30.61 -2.78 -8.23
CA ARG A 156 29.37 -2.85 -7.42
C ARG A 156 28.20 -2.10 -8.05
N LYS A 157 28.48 -0.95 -8.69
CA LYS A 157 27.49 -0.19 -9.47
C LYS A 157 26.87 -1.04 -10.57
N ARG A 158 27.70 -1.74 -11.33
CA ARG A 158 27.21 -2.59 -12.41
C ARG A 158 26.45 -3.81 -11.89
N LEU A 159 26.94 -4.45 -10.82
CA LEU A 159 26.22 -5.55 -10.16
C LEU A 159 24.80 -5.13 -9.75
N PHE A 160 24.67 -3.98 -9.10
CA PHE A 160 23.40 -3.42 -8.65
C PHE A 160 22.46 -3.09 -9.83
N LEU A 161 22.95 -2.31 -10.81
CA LEU A 161 22.14 -1.89 -11.96
C LEU A 161 21.70 -3.07 -12.83
N ASP A 162 22.59 -4.03 -13.08
CA ASP A 162 22.25 -5.20 -13.87
C ASP A 162 21.22 -6.07 -13.12
N LYS A 163 21.29 -6.15 -11.78
CA LYS A 163 20.27 -6.84 -10.98
C LYS A 163 18.89 -6.18 -11.10
N LEU A 164 18.83 -4.85 -11.03
CA LEU A 164 17.58 -4.10 -11.27
C LEU A 164 17.04 -4.35 -12.68
N ARG A 165 17.91 -4.30 -13.70
CA ARG A 165 17.51 -4.50 -15.10
C ARG A 165 17.00 -5.91 -15.39
N TYR A 166 17.60 -6.95 -14.80
CA TYR A 166 17.26 -8.33 -15.11
C TYR A 166 16.16 -8.91 -14.24
N ILE A 167 15.83 -8.29 -13.10
CA ILE A 167 14.87 -8.83 -12.14
C ILE A 167 13.77 -7.80 -11.85
N ALA A 168 14.15 -6.61 -11.35
CA ALA A 168 13.17 -5.59 -10.96
C ALA A 168 12.39 -5.05 -12.16
N LEU A 169 13.02 -4.84 -13.31
CA LEU A 169 12.35 -4.32 -14.50
C LEU A 169 11.34 -5.32 -15.11
N PRO A 170 11.68 -6.61 -15.33
CA PRO A 170 10.68 -7.61 -15.71
C PRO A 170 9.54 -7.74 -14.69
N PHE A 171 9.86 -7.74 -13.40
CA PHE A 171 8.86 -7.80 -12.33
C PHE A 171 7.90 -6.60 -12.37
N ALA A 172 8.43 -5.38 -12.54
CA ALA A 172 7.64 -4.18 -12.76
C ALA A 172 6.77 -4.26 -14.02
N GLY A 173 7.29 -4.87 -15.10
CA GLY A 173 6.54 -5.11 -16.33
C GLY A 173 5.36 -6.07 -16.12
N VAL A 174 5.51 -7.10 -15.29
CA VAL A 174 4.41 -8.03 -14.96
C VAL A 174 3.35 -7.35 -14.10
N LEU A 175 3.73 -6.49 -13.16
CA LEU A 175 2.78 -5.67 -12.42
C LEU A 175 1.96 -4.77 -13.36
N ALA A 176 2.63 -4.10 -14.30
CA ALA A 176 1.96 -3.26 -15.31
C ALA A 176 1.02 -4.08 -16.21
N LEU A 177 1.48 -5.26 -16.67
CA LEU A 177 0.67 -6.18 -17.47
C LEU A 177 -0.55 -6.67 -16.70
N GLY A 178 -0.40 -7.00 -15.41
CA GLY A 178 -1.51 -7.42 -14.55
C GLY A 178 -2.60 -6.36 -14.44
N SER A 179 -2.22 -5.12 -14.11
CA SER A 179 -3.15 -3.98 -14.08
C SER A 179 -3.81 -3.75 -15.44
N PHE A 180 -3.05 -3.85 -16.53
CA PHE A 180 -3.58 -3.66 -17.87
C PHE A 180 -4.59 -4.75 -18.26
N LEU A 181 -4.28 -6.02 -18.01
CA LEU A 181 -5.19 -7.14 -18.27
C LEU A 181 -6.49 -6.98 -17.48
N GLN A 182 -6.41 -6.54 -16.24
CA GLN A 182 -7.60 -6.26 -15.45
C GLN A 182 -8.48 -5.17 -16.06
N ILE A 183 -7.89 -4.07 -16.54
CA ILE A 183 -8.64 -3.02 -17.23
C ILE A 183 -9.37 -3.60 -18.44
N LEU A 184 -8.73 -4.49 -19.20
CA LEU A 184 -9.39 -5.20 -20.32
C LEU A 184 -10.54 -6.09 -19.85
N PHE A 185 -10.37 -6.83 -18.75
CA PHE A 185 -11.45 -7.63 -18.16
C PHE A 185 -12.64 -6.76 -17.76
N TYR A 186 -12.42 -5.58 -17.18
CA TYR A 186 -13.51 -4.67 -16.83
C TYR A 186 -14.20 -4.08 -18.06
N MET A 187 -13.44 -3.73 -19.10
CA MET A 187 -14.01 -3.18 -20.33
C MET A 187 -14.78 -4.20 -21.18
N TRP A 188 -14.44 -5.49 -21.08
CA TRP A 188 -15.07 -6.56 -21.87
C TRP A 188 -16.06 -7.42 -21.08
N GLY A 189 -15.86 -7.56 -19.77
CA GLY A 189 -16.66 -8.43 -18.90
C GLY A 189 -17.97 -7.80 -18.43
N PHE A 190 -18.13 -6.48 -18.58
CA PHE A 190 -19.29 -5.73 -18.08
C PHE A 190 -19.96 -4.98 -19.24
N PRO A 191 -21.29 -4.83 -19.23
CA PRO A 191 -21.97 -3.97 -20.20
C PRO A 191 -21.50 -2.52 -20.07
N SER A 192 -21.30 -1.85 -21.22
CA SER A 192 -20.67 -0.53 -21.27
C SER A 192 -21.42 0.56 -20.50
N GLU A 193 -22.72 0.38 -20.28
CA GLU A 193 -23.57 1.31 -19.53
C GLU A 193 -23.27 1.33 -18.02
N TYR A 194 -22.70 0.24 -17.47
CA TYR A 194 -22.42 0.08 -16.05
C TYR A 194 -20.97 0.34 -15.64
N VAL A 195 -20.00 0.26 -16.56
CA VAL A 195 -18.56 0.47 -16.25
C VAL A 195 -18.27 1.91 -15.82
N ASN A 196 -19.09 2.89 -16.25
CA ASN A 196 -19.06 4.30 -15.85
C ASN A 196 -17.67 4.98 -15.72
N ALA A 197 -16.67 4.49 -16.45
CA ALA A 197 -15.30 4.99 -16.50
C ALA A 197 -14.79 4.90 -17.94
N SER A 198 -14.00 5.89 -18.35
CA SER A 198 -13.33 5.83 -19.64
C SER A 198 -12.07 4.96 -19.55
N PHE A 199 -11.67 4.37 -20.68
CA PHE A 199 -10.43 3.60 -20.78
C PHE A 199 -9.21 4.38 -20.25
N PHE A 200 -9.10 5.68 -20.54
CA PHE A 200 -7.99 6.51 -20.07
C PHE A 200 -8.05 6.80 -18.57
N GLN A 201 -9.24 6.94 -17.97
CA GLN A 201 -9.37 7.06 -16.52
C GLN A 201 -8.87 5.78 -15.84
N MET A 202 -9.22 4.62 -16.39
CA MET A 202 -8.77 3.33 -15.89
C MET A 202 -7.28 3.10 -16.06
N LEU A 203 -6.71 3.50 -17.21
CA LEU A 203 -5.26 3.49 -17.41
C LEU A 203 -4.52 4.38 -16.40
N TYR A 204 -5.04 5.58 -16.12
CA TYR A 204 -4.43 6.50 -15.16
C TYR A 204 -4.52 5.99 -13.72
N SER A 205 -5.65 5.36 -13.36
CA SER A 205 -5.80 4.61 -12.11
C SER A 205 -4.79 3.47 -12.03
N GLY A 206 -4.69 2.65 -13.08
CA GLY A 206 -3.74 1.54 -13.15
C GLY A 206 -2.27 1.97 -13.09
N PHE A 207 -1.94 3.13 -13.65
CA PHE A 207 -0.62 3.72 -13.52
C PHE A 207 -0.33 4.19 -12.08
N SER A 208 -1.31 4.82 -11.43
CA SER A 208 -1.20 5.24 -10.02
C SER A 208 -0.98 4.04 -9.10
N HIS A 209 -1.76 2.98 -9.32
CA HIS A 209 -1.62 1.70 -8.62
C HIS A 209 -0.26 1.03 -8.85
N TRP A 210 0.16 0.96 -10.12
CA TRP A 210 1.46 0.41 -10.48
C TRP A 210 2.59 1.16 -9.77
N LEU A 211 2.54 2.49 -9.73
CA LEU A 211 3.55 3.30 -9.07
C LEU A 211 3.61 3.06 -7.55
N LEU A 212 2.45 2.88 -6.90
CA LEU A 212 2.38 2.49 -5.49
C LEU A 212 3.06 1.14 -5.23
N LEU A 213 2.84 0.15 -6.10
CA LEU A 213 3.50 -1.16 -5.99
C LEU A 213 5.01 -1.07 -6.24
N ILE A 214 5.45 -0.22 -7.18
CA ILE A 214 6.89 0.03 -7.38
C ILE A 214 7.51 0.70 -6.15
N LEU A 215 6.79 1.61 -5.49
CA LEU A 215 7.24 2.18 -4.22
C LEU A 215 7.36 1.11 -3.13
N ALA A 216 6.37 0.23 -2.99
CA ALA A 216 6.43 -0.90 -2.05
C ALA A 216 7.63 -1.81 -2.32
N PHE A 217 7.89 -2.14 -3.59
CA PHE A 217 9.06 -2.92 -3.99
C PHE A 217 10.37 -2.21 -3.67
N ALA A 218 10.47 -0.90 -3.96
CA ALA A 218 11.67 -0.09 -3.68
C ALA A 218 11.94 0.04 -2.17
N LEU A 219 10.89 0.22 -1.36
CA LEU A 219 10.94 0.20 0.10
C LEU A 219 11.45 -1.16 0.63
N GLY A 220 10.88 -2.26 0.12
CA GLY A 220 11.33 -3.61 0.44
C GLY A 220 12.81 -3.79 0.10
N LEU A 221 13.21 -3.41 -1.12
CA LEU A 221 14.59 -3.47 -1.60
C LEU A 221 15.54 -2.69 -0.71
N PHE A 222 15.18 -1.46 -0.34
CA PHE A 222 15.94 -0.63 0.58
C PHE A 222 16.16 -1.33 1.92
N LEU A 223 15.09 -1.84 2.54
CA LEU A 223 15.19 -2.58 3.79
C LEU A 223 15.97 -3.89 3.62
N GLY A 224 15.91 -4.53 2.46
CA GLY A 224 16.65 -5.76 2.15
C GLY A 224 18.15 -5.55 2.02
N VAL A 225 18.60 -4.33 1.67
CA VAL A 225 20.01 -3.95 1.67
C VAL A 225 20.45 -3.39 3.03
N LEU A 226 19.57 -2.66 3.71
CA LEU A 226 19.85 -2.02 5.00
C LEU A 226 19.94 -3.03 6.14
N LEU A 227 19.01 -3.99 6.20
CA LEU A 227 18.89 -4.94 7.29
C LEU A 227 19.74 -6.18 7.02
N ASN A 228 20.41 -6.68 8.06
CA ASN A 228 21.35 -7.80 7.97
C ASN A 228 21.04 -8.91 8.99
N HIS A 229 20.28 -8.66 10.06
CA HIS A 229 20.04 -9.71 11.05
C HIS A 229 18.93 -10.67 10.63
N LEU A 230 19.17 -12.00 10.70
CA LEU A 230 18.26 -13.02 10.17
C LEU A 230 16.88 -13.05 10.85
N ILE A 231 16.84 -12.86 12.18
CA ILE A 231 15.58 -12.91 12.97
C ILE A 231 14.96 -11.51 13.12
N LEU A 232 15.72 -10.55 13.66
CA LEU A 232 15.23 -9.19 13.89
C LEU A 232 14.73 -8.47 12.63
N ALA A 233 15.30 -8.72 11.44
CA ALA A 233 14.84 -8.04 10.23
C ALA A 233 13.41 -8.47 9.81
N PRO A 234 13.09 -9.79 9.69
CA PRO A 234 11.71 -10.24 9.54
C PRO A 234 10.77 -9.76 10.64
N THR A 235 11.19 -9.75 11.90
CA THR A 235 10.36 -9.26 13.01
C THR A 235 9.98 -7.79 12.82
N LEU A 236 10.93 -6.94 12.41
CA LEU A 236 10.66 -5.53 12.12
C LEU A 236 9.69 -5.36 10.95
N ILE A 237 9.80 -6.20 9.92
CA ILE A 237 8.87 -6.17 8.78
C ILE A 237 7.45 -6.54 9.23
N ILE A 238 7.31 -7.59 10.04
CA ILE A 238 6.01 -8.00 10.58
C ILE A 238 5.41 -6.89 11.44
N LEU A 239 6.18 -6.31 12.35
CA LEU A 239 5.73 -5.17 13.16
C LEU A 239 5.38 -3.96 12.29
N GLY A 240 6.12 -3.70 11.21
CA GLY A 240 5.81 -2.67 10.23
C GLY A 240 4.48 -2.89 9.52
N PHE A 241 4.16 -4.14 9.15
CA PHE A 241 2.85 -4.49 8.59
C PHE A 241 1.72 -4.34 9.61
N PHE A 242 1.95 -4.70 10.88
CA PHE A 242 0.97 -4.43 11.94
C PHE A 242 0.75 -2.92 12.13
N ALA A 243 1.81 -2.12 12.13
CA ALA A 243 1.70 -0.67 12.20
C ALA A 243 0.95 -0.09 10.99
N PHE A 244 1.09 -0.70 9.80
CA PHE A 244 0.36 -0.30 8.60
C PHE A 244 -1.17 -0.43 8.73
N LEU A 245 -1.67 -1.28 9.63
CA LEU A 245 -3.11 -1.36 9.92
C LEU A 245 -3.68 -0.05 10.46
N LEU A 246 -2.84 0.79 11.09
CA LEU A 246 -3.23 2.08 11.65
C LEU A 246 -3.15 3.23 10.62
N VAL A 247 -2.85 2.96 9.34
CA VAL A 247 -2.64 4.01 8.33
C VAL A 247 -3.87 4.91 8.15
N SER A 248 -5.08 4.34 8.17
CA SER A 248 -6.31 5.09 8.02
C SER A 248 -6.59 5.98 9.22
N ASP A 249 -6.36 5.47 10.44
CA ASP A 249 -6.53 6.24 11.68
C ASP A 249 -5.49 7.35 11.76
N PHE A 250 -4.22 7.04 11.48
CA PHE A 250 -3.14 8.01 11.37
C PHE A 250 -3.50 9.14 10.38
N TYR A 251 -3.95 8.78 9.17
CA TYR A 251 -4.25 9.75 8.13
C TYR A 251 -5.43 10.65 8.51
N ARG A 252 -6.50 10.04 9.05
CA ARG A 252 -7.68 10.77 9.53
C ARG A 252 -7.31 11.74 10.65
N ASP A 253 -6.54 11.29 11.62
CA ASP A 253 -6.15 12.12 12.76
C ASP A 253 -5.21 13.25 12.35
N PHE A 254 -4.26 12.98 11.44
CA PHE A 254 -3.42 14.00 10.82
C PHE A 254 -4.26 15.05 10.08
N ALA A 255 -5.26 14.63 9.30
CA ALA A 255 -6.17 15.54 8.60
C ALA A 255 -6.97 16.42 9.58
N TRP A 256 -7.41 15.86 10.72
CA TRP A 256 -8.07 16.64 11.78
C TRP A 256 -7.18 17.74 12.36
N ILE A 257 -5.91 17.43 12.65
CA ILE A 257 -4.94 18.42 13.16
C ILE A 257 -4.79 19.56 12.16
N ILE A 258 -4.54 19.24 10.89
CA ILE A 258 -4.32 20.25 9.87
C ILE A 258 -5.60 21.07 9.61
N ASN A 259 -6.77 20.44 9.56
CA ASN A 259 -8.03 21.16 9.38
C ASN A 259 -8.32 22.12 10.56
N HIS A 260 -7.95 21.75 11.79
CA HIS A 260 -8.08 22.62 12.95
C HIS A 260 -7.25 23.90 12.82
N TYR A 261 -5.98 23.78 12.43
CA TYR A 261 -5.08 24.94 12.28
C TYR A 261 -5.21 25.66 10.93
N PHE A 262 -5.64 24.95 9.89
CA PHE A 262 -5.71 25.41 8.51
C PHE A 262 -7.05 24.99 7.86
N PRO A 263 -8.19 25.55 8.29
CA PRO A 263 -9.54 25.10 7.89
C PRO A 263 -9.86 25.24 6.39
N LYS A 264 -9.01 25.92 5.63
CA LYS A 264 -9.15 26.05 4.16
C LYS A 264 -8.44 24.92 3.40
N VAL A 265 -7.61 24.13 4.05
CA VAL A 265 -6.93 22.98 3.44
C VAL A 265 -7.95 21.86 3.27
N LYS A 266 -8.06 21.33 2.06
CA LYS A 266 -8.89 20.15 1.78
C LYS A 266 -7.98 18.95 1.58
N PHE A 267 -8.32 17.85 2.24
CA PHE A 267 -7.62 16.58 2.09
C PHE A 267 -8.22 15.76 0.96
N TYR A 268 -7.38 14.92 0.36
CA TYR A 268 -7.81 13.92 -0.61
C TYR A 268 -8.17 12.64 0.13
N ASP A 269 -8.97 11.79 -0.50
CA ASP A 269 -9.33 10.52 0.12
C ASP A 269 -8.07 9.64 0.17
N LEU A 270 -7.93 8.79 1.19
CA LEU A 270 -6.73 7.96 1.35
C LEU A 270 -6.51 7.06 0.13
N ASP A 271 -7.57 6.46 -0.42
CA ASP A 271 -7.48 5.64 -1.64
C ASP A 271 -7.23 6.49 -2.90
N GLY A 272 -7.58 7.77 -2.85
CA GLY A 272 -7.22 8.77 -3.84
C GLY A 272 -5.74 9.15 -3.77
N ILE A 273 -5.06 8.99 -2.65
CA ILE A 273 -3.61 9.17 -2.52
C ILE A 273 -2.88 7.87 -2.85
N PHE A 274 -3.29 6.77 -2.21
CA PHE A 274 -2.72 5.45 -2.34
C PHE A 274 -3.70 4.52 -3.07
N VAL A 275 -3.62 4.54 -4.40
CA VAL A 275 -4.50 3.71 -5.24
C VAL A 275 -4.12 2.24 -5.11
N ILE A 276 -4.78 1.55 -4.19
CA ILE A 276 -4.51 0.13 -3.91
C ILE A 276 -5.05 -0.82 -4.99
N TRP A 277 -5.89 -0.33 -5.91
CA TRP A 277 -6.50 -1.13 -6.96
C TRP A 277 -6.78 -0.33 -8.24
N PRO A 278 -6.53 -0.88 -9.45
CA PRO A 278 -6.88 -0.21 -10.69
C PRO A 278 -8.40 -0.24 -10.91
N GLY A 279 -8.94 0.89 -11.30
CA GLY A 279 -10.38 1.10 -11.49
C GLY A 279 -10.62 2.52 -11.96
N LYS A 280 -11.50 3.26 -11.27
CA LYS A 280 -11.72 4.69 -11.57
C LYS A 280 -10.92 5.63 -10.67
N THR A 281 -10.57 5.21 -9.45
CA THR A 281 -9.79 6.00 -8.47
C THR A 281 -8.37 6.23 -8.95
N ALA A 282 -7.90 7.48 -8.98
CA ALA A 282 -6.54 7.78 -9.39
C ALA A 282 -5.90 8.91 -8.56
N SER A 283 -4.58 8.85 -8.43
CA SER A 283 -3.83 9.85 -7.68
C SER A 283 -3.75 11.18 -8.42
N PRO A 284 -3.79 12.32 -7.72
CA PRO A 284 -3.43 13.61 -8.31
C PRO A 284 -2.01 13.56 -8.91
N TRP A 285 -1.77 14.30 -10.01
CA TRP A 285 -0.49 14.27 -10.72
C TRP A 285 0.73 14.60 -9.85
N TRP A 286 0.56 15.49 -8.87
CA TRP A 286 1.63 15.88 -7.96
C TRP A 286 1.96 14.78 -6.94
N ILE A 287 0.97 13.96 -6.53
CA ILE A 287 1.21 12.73 -5.74
C ILE A 287 2.00 11.73 -6.57
N ILE A 288 1.67 11.56 -7.85
CA ILE A 288 2.43 10.68 -8.76
C ILE A 288 3.89 11.12 -8.82
N LEU A 289 4.16 12.43 -8.94
CA LEU A 289 5.53 12.94 -8.90
C LEU A 289 6.21 12.66 -7.55
N MET A 290 5.51 12.87 -6.43
CA MET A 290 6.05 12.57 -5.10
C MET A 290 6.39 11.08 -4.94
N LEU A 291 5.51 10.17 -5.39
CA LEU A 291 5.77 8.73 -5.39
C LEU A 291 6.98 8.39 -6.27
N GLY A 292 7.11 9.00 -7.45
CA GLY A 292 8.27 8.85 -8.33
C GLY A 292 9.57 9.31 -7.68
N CYS A 293 9.56 10.46 -7.00
CA CYS A 293 10.69 10.96 -6.22
C CYS A 293 11.05 10.03 -5.06
N ALA A 294 10.06 9.49 -4.35
CA ALA A 294 10.27 8.54 -3.26
C ALA A 294 10.89 7.22 -3.77
N ILE A 295 10.42 6.69 -4.90
CA ILE A 295 11.02 5.53 -5.56
C ILE A 295 12.49 5.79 -5.90
N ALA A 296 12.78 6.93 -6.55
CA ALA A 296 14.14 7.31 -6.90
C ALA A 296 15.04 7.43 -5.66
N LEU A 297 14.52 8.02 -4.58
CA LEU A 297 15.21 8.13 -3.30
C LEU A 297 15.53 6.76 -2.70
N PHE A 298 14.56 5.85 -2.60
CA PHE A 298 14.81 4.51 -2.04
C PHE A 298 15.76 3.69 -2.89
N LEU A 299 15.69 3.77 -4.22
CA LEU A 299 16.65 3.11 -5.10
C LEU A 299 18.06 3.70 -4.95
N PHE A 300 18.18 5.02 -4.81
CA PHE A 300 19.45 5.70 -4.57
C PHE A 300 20.06 5.29 -3.22
N LEU A 301 19.28 5.34 -2.13
CA LEU A 301 19.72 4.92 -0.81
C LEU A 301 20.14 3.44 -0.79
N SER A 302 19.38 2.58 -1.45
CA SER A 302 19.73 1.16 -1.62
C SER A 302 21.07 0.99 -2.32
N TYR A 303 21.32 1.74 -3.39
CA TYR A 303 22.60 1.71 -4.09
C TYR A 303 23.76 2.18 -3.21
N VAL A 304 23.57 3.28 -2.47
CA VAL A 304 24.58 3.81 -1.54
C VAL A 304 24.95 2.75 -0.50
N ILE A 305 23.96 2.15 0.17
CA ILE A 305 24.22 1.11 1.19
C ILE A 305 24.88 -0.11 0.54
N PHE A 306 24.41 -0.57 -0.62
CA PHE A 306 24.98 -1.73 -1.33
C PHE A 306 26.46 -1.53 -1.69
N LYS A 307 26.85 -0.31 -2.06
CA LYS A 307 28.24 0.04 -2.34
C LYS A 307 29.15 -0.11 -1.11
N HIS A 308 28.63 0.16 0.09
CA HIS A 308 29.35 0.10 1.37
C HIS A 308 29.20 -1.24 2.11
N LEU A 309 28.49 -2.21 1.53
CA LEU A 309 28.24 -3.50 2.18
C LEU A 309 29.56 -4.25 2.46
N SER A 310 29.86 -4.47 3.74
CA SER A 310 30.99 -5.29 4.19
C SER A 310 30.53 -6.70 4.57
N LEU A 311 31.38 -7.68 4.32
CA LEU A 311 31.14 -9.08 4.69
C LEU A 311 31.50 -9.38 6.16
N GLU A 312 32.12 -8.42 6.84
CA GLU A 312 32.68 -8.59 8.19
C GLU A 312 31.67 -8.29 9.30
N ASN A 313 30.61 -7.53 9.01
CA ASN A 313 29.60 -7.10 9.98
C ASN A 313 28.56 -8.19 10.29
N THR A 314 29.00 -9.42 10.55
CA THR A 314 28.10 -10.53 10.90
C THR A 314 27.48 -10.31 12.28
N GLY A 315 26.16 -10.53 12.39
CA GLY A 315 25.41 -10.43 13.66
C GLY A 315 24.87 -9.04 14.03
N GLN A 316 25.12 -7.99 13.24
CA GLN A 316 24.50 -6.67 13.46
C GLN A 316 23.13 -6.56 12.77
N LEU A 317 22.23 -5.73 13.33
CA LEU A 317 20.93 -5.43 12.70
C LEU A 317 21.12 -4.73 11.35
N LEU A 318 21.98 -3.72 11.29
CA LEU A 318 22.27 -2.97 10.08
C LEU A 318 23.46 -3.57 9.32
N SER A 319 23.42 -3.48 8.00
CA SER A 319 24.53 -3.90 7.12
C SER A 319 25.73 -2.95 7.19
N VAL A 320 25.48 -1.66 7.44
CA VAL A 320 26.48 -0.61 7.62
C VAL A 320 26.33 -0.01 9.03
N PRO A 321 27.29 -0.26 9.96
CA PRO A 321 27.19 0.16 11.36
C PRO A 321 27.11 1.68 11.55
N ASP A 322 27.70 2.46 10.65
CA ASP A 322 27.73 3.93 10.72
C ASP A 322 26.32 4.55 10.63
N PHE A 323 25.34 3.81 10.11
CA PHE A 323 23.95 4.26 10.02
C PHE A 323 23.12 4.01 11.29
N LYS A 324 23.69 3.45 12.36
CA LYS A 324 22.93 3.16 13.60
C LYS A 324 22.21 4.37 14.17
N LEU A 325 22.93 5.47 14.40
CA LEU A 325 22.35 6.67 15.00
C LEU A 325 21.29 7.32 14.09
N PRO A 326 21.55 7.56 12.78
CA PRO A 326 20.52 8.06 11.88
C PRO A 326 19.28 7.17 11.84
N VAL A 327 19.44 5.86 11.71
CA VAL A 327 18.32 4.92 11.67
C VAL A 327 17.55 4.90 12.99
N PHE A 328 18.23 5.03 14.12
CA PHE A 328 17.61 5.12 15.45
C PHE A 328 16.74 6.35 15.58
N ILE A 329 17.27 7.52 15.25
CA ILE A 329 16.54 8.79 15.32
C ILE A 329 15.32 8.71 14.40
N THR A 330 15.49 8.25 13.16
CA THR A 330 14.38 8.11 12.21
C THR A 330 13.33 7.13 12.70
N LEU A 331 13.72 5.94 13.17
CA LEU A 331 12.78 4.93 13.67
C LEU A 331 12.00 5.46 14.87
N PHE A 332 12.69 6.05 15.85
CA PHE A 332 12.06 6.61 17.05
C PHE A 332 11.05 7.71 16.70
N LEU A 333 11.46 8.69 15.90
CA LEU A 333 10.58 9.81 15.56
C LEU A 333 9.36 9.36 14.75
N LEU A 334 9.59 8.53 13.72
CA LEU A 334 8.49 8.05 12.87
C LEU A 334 7.52 7.16 13.63
N THR A 335 8.01 6.21 14.43
CA THR A 335 7.13 5.32 15.22
C THR A 335 6.38 6.10 16.30
N SER A 336 7.03 7.07 16.96
CA SER A 336 6.36 7.91 17.95
C SER A 336 5.23 8.72 17.33
N ILE A 337 5.47 9.37 16.19
CA ILE A 337 4.44 10.15 15.49
C ILE A 337 3.33 9.22 15.00
N TRP A 338 3.68 8.09 14.40
CA TRP A 338 2.74 7.13 13.83
C TRP A 338 1.78 6.56 14.87
N PHE A 339 2.30 6.01 15.97
CA PHE A 339 1.46 5.39 17.00
C PHE A 339 0.67 6.42 17.79
N ASN A 340 1.20 7.62 18.01
CA ASN A 340 0.44 8.64 18.73
C ASN A 340 -0.78 9.13 17.95
N LEU A 341 -0.63 9.39 16.66
CA LEU A 341 -1.76 9.79 15.80
C LEU A 341 -2.69 8.61 15.48
N GLY A 342 -2.16 7.39 15.40
CA GLY A 342 -2.94 6.20 15.07
C GLY A 342 -3.73 5.59 16.24
N LEU A 343 -3.38 5.85 17.50
CA LEU A 343 -4.01 5.21 18.67
C LEU A 343 -4.81 6.15 19.56
N TRP A 344 -4.47 7.45 19.59
CA TRP A 344 -4.98 8.35 20.64
C TRP A 344 -5.93 9.44 20.14
N ASP A 345 -6.25 9.45 18.84
CA ASP A 345 -7.19 10.40 18.20
C ASP A 345 -6.88 11.86 18.60
N ILE A 346 -5.60 12.24 18.57
CA ILE A 346 -5.11 13.54 19.06
C ILE A 346 -5.75 14.68 18.27
N GLY A 347 -5.81 14.55 16.95
CA GLY A 347 -6.43 15.50 16.03
C GLY A 347 -7.92 15.65 16.25
N TYR A 348 -8.66 14.55 16.37
CA TYR A 348 -10.09 14.62 16.67
C TYR A 348 -10.36 15.28 18.02
N ARG A 349 -9.60 14.94 19.05
CA ARG A 349 -9.73 15.55 20.39
C ARG A 349 -9.42 17.04 20.35
N LEU A 350 -8.39 17.44 19.62
CA LEU A 350 -8.06 18.85 19.42
C LEU A 350 -9.18 19.61 18.70
N SER A 351 -9.72 19.05 17.61
CA SER A 351 -10.78 19.70 16.83
C SER A 351 -12.09 19.82 17.60
N ALA A 352 -12.40 18.83 18.46
CA ALA A 352 -13.58 18.81 19.31
C ALA A 352 -13.40 19.50 20.67
N ASN A 353 -12.25 20.17 20.93
CA ASN A 353 -11.91 20.78 22.22
C ASN A 353 -12.02 19.82 23.41
N LEU A 354 -11.66 18.55 23.21
CA LEU A 354 -11.62 17.51 24.24
C LEU A 354 -10.27 17.49 24.95
N ARG A 355 -10.24 16.94 26.17
CA ARG A 355 -8.99 16.74 26.93
C ARG A 355 -8.04 15.81 26.14
N LEU A 356 -6.79 16.25 26.01
CA LEU A 356 -5.73 15.48 25.38
C LEU A 356 -5.16 14.41 26.33
N PRO A 357 -4.84 13.21 25.81
CA PRO A 357 -4.32 12.08 26.58
C PRO A 357 -2.80 12.19 26.78
N TYR A 358 -2.35 13.19 27.54
CA TYR A 358 -0.91 13.48 27.67
C TYR A 358 -0.10 12.34 28.30
N GLU A 359 -0.69 11.58 29.22
CA GLU A 359 -0.02 10.48 29.92
C GLU A 359 0.24 9.31 28.97
N GLU A 360 -0.78 8.94 28.18
CA GLU A 360 -0.72 7.90 27.16
C GLU A 360 0.25 8.26 26.04
N VAL A 361 0.26 9.54 25.64
CA VAL A 361 1.22 10.06 24.65
C VAL A 361 2.65 9.95 25.15
N ALA A 362 2.91 10.39 26.39
CA ALA A 362 4.24 10.31 27.00
C ALA A 362 4.71 8.85 27.12
N LEU A 363 3.83 7.95 27.54
CA LEU A 363 4.13 6.52 27.65
C LEU A 363 4.43 5.90 26.28
N THR A 364 3.68 6.26 25.24
CA THR A 364 3.91 5.81 23.86
C THR A 364 5.27 6.26 23.34
N ILE A 365 5.66 7.52 23.60
CA ILE A 365 6.97 8.06 23.22
C ILE A 365 8.10 7.29 23.94
N LEU A 366 7.96 7.05 25.24
CA LEU A 366 8.95 6.30 26.01
C LEU A 366 9.09 4.85 25.50
N LEU A 367 7.98 4.20 25.15
CA LEU A 367 7.98 2.86 24.58
C LEU A 367 8.68 2.85 23.21
N CYS A 368 8.32 3.79 22.31
CA CYS A 368 8.95 3.89 20.99
C CYS A 368 10.46 4.15 21.09
N LEU A 369 10.88 5.01 22.02
CA LEU A 369 12.29 5.28 22.30
C LEU A 369 13.02 4.00 22.76
N SER A 370 12.46 3.33 23.77
CA SER A 370 13.05 2.13 24.38
C SER A 370 13.15 0.99 23.37
N MET A 371 12.09 0.75 22.60
CA MET A 371 12.06 -0.27 21.55
C MET A 371 13.06 0.05 20.44
N SER A 372 13.08 1.29 19.93
CA SER A 372 14.02 1.69 18.87
C SER A 372 15.47 1.53 19.31
N PHE A 373 15.78 1.92 20.54
CA PHE A 373 17.11 1.76 21.11
C PHE A 373 17.48 0.27 21.26
N GLY A 374 16.58 -0.51 21.86
CA GLY A 374 16.77 -1.95 22.06
C GLY A 374 16.99 -2.69 20.75
N LEU A 375 16.23 -2.37 19.70
CA LEU A 375 16.36 -3.01 18.39
C LEU A 375 17.70 -2.73 17.71
N ILE A 376 18.15 -1.48 17.71
CA ILE A 376 19.34 -1.06 16.95
C ILE A 376 20.63 -1.39 17.68
N TYR A 377 20.64 -1.26 19.00
CA TYR A 377 21.82 -1.50 19.85
C TYR A 377 21.77 -2.88 20.53
N TYR A 378 20.85 -3.77 20.12
CA TYR A 378 20.74 -5.14 20.64
C TYR A 378 22.10 -5.88 20.70
N PRO A 379 22.94 -5.89 19.65
CA PRO A 379 24.20 -6.62 19.68
C PRO A 379 25.16 -6.13 20.77
N GLU A 380 25.22 -4.81 21.01
CA GLU A 380 26.03 -4.20 22.04
C GLU A 380 25.52 -4.52 23.44
N ILE A 381 24.19 -4.44 23.63
CA ILE A 381 23.53 -4.78 24.89
C ILE A 381 23.80 -6.24 25.24
N TYR A 382 23.59 -7.15 24.28
CA TYR A 382 23.80 -8.58 24.46
C TYR A 382 25.26 -8.92 24.78
N LYS A 383 26.23 -8.33 24.06
CA LYS A 383 27.67 -8.51 24.35
C LYS A 383 28.03 -8.02 25.74
N LYS A 384 27.53 -6.85 26.15
CA LYS A 384 27.79 -6.31 27.49
C LYS A 384 27.18 -7.20 28.58
N TRP A 385 25.98 -7.72 28.37
CA TRP A 385 25.34 -8.65 29.28
C TRP A 385 26.11 -9.97 29.44
N GLN A 386 26.56 -10.58 28.33
CA GLN A 386 27.42 -11.77 28.37
C GLN A 386 28.73 -11.51 29.14
N ASN A 387 29.32 -10.32 29.00
CA ASN A 387 30.55 -9.97 29.72
C ASN A 387 30.32 -9.78 31.23
N ILE A 388 29.11 -9.37 31.64
CA ILE A 388 28.73 -9.28 33.05
C ILE A 388 28.53 -10.67 33.64
N GLN A 389 27.90 -11.60 32.92
CA GLN A 389 27.70 -12.98 33.40
C GLN A 389 28.99 -13.81 33.54
N LYS A 390 30.06 -13.41 32.86
CA LYS A 390 31.37 -14.07 32.93
C LYS A 390 32.28 -13.52 34.03
N LYS A 391 31.85 -12.46 34.73
CA LYS A 391 32.51 -11.93 35.93
C LYS A 391 31.73 -12.37 37.15
#